data_AF-A0AAD8NV66-F1
#
_entry.id   AF-A0AAD8NV66-F1
#
_cell.length_a   1.000
_cell.length_b   1.000
_cell.length_c   1.000
_cell.angle_alpha   90.00
_cell.angle_beta   90.00
_cell.angle_gamma   90.00
#
_symmetry.space_group_name_H-M   'P 1'
#
loop_
_entity.id
_entity.type
_entity.pdbx_description
1 polymer ?
#
loop_
_entity_poly.entity_id
_entity_poly.type
_entity_poly.pdbx_seq_one_letter_code
_entity_poly.pdbx_strand_id
1 'polypeptide(L)'
;MDRNLFGFKVPGPSVPVIPLAFMFILIPLYDRIFVPLVRRFTGIPTGITHLQRIGVGLVLSAISMAVAGIVETHRKSVAIENNMVDSPGPLPLTVFWLGFQYAIFGVADMFTLVGLLEFFYEESSSGMKSLGTAISWCSLAFGYYTSSVVVEVVNKVSNGWLASNNLNRDKLNYFYWLLAGLSLVNLGVYLMCASWYKYKKVGMKHIDAGSNGDNTREEKSHMSIA
;
A
#
# COMPACT_ATOMS: atom_id res chain seq x y z
N MET A 1 13.30 22.82 -4.78
CA MET A 1 14.18 21.65 -4.67
C MET A 1 15.09 21.65 -5.86
N ASP A 2 16.36 21.34 -5.64
CA ASP A 2 17.36 21.30 -6.69
C ASP A 2 17.12 20.06 -7.54
N ARG A 3 16.94 20.27 -8.84
CA ARG A 3 16.60 19.24 -9.83
C ARG A 3 17.85 18.69 -10.53
N ASN A 4 19.04 19.10 -10.10
CA ASN A 4 20.29 18.55 -10.59
C ASN A 4 20.58 17.20 -9.95
N LEU A 5 20.47 16.13 -10.73
CA LEU A 5 20.92 14.80 -10.35
C LEU A 5 22.13 14.47 -11.22
N PHE A 6 23.30 14.26 -10.59
CA PHE A 6 24.54 13.89 -11.28
C PHE A 6 24.90 14.79 -12.49
N GLY A 7 24.64 16.10 -12.39
CA GLY A 7 24.92 17.07 -13.46
C GLY A 7 23.82 17.23 -14.52
N PHE A 8 22.71 16.49 -14.42
CA PHE A 8 21.57 16.60 -15.33
C PHE A 8 20.38 17.32 -14.66
N LYS A 9 19.87 18.39 -15.30
CA LYS A 9 18.74 19.17 -14.80
C LYS A 9 17.42 18.50 -15.20
N VAL A 10 16.78 17.82 -14.26
CA VAL A 10 15.51 17.12 -14.51
C VAL A 10 14.38 18.15 -14.71
N PRO A 11 13.59 18.04 -15.80
CA PRO A 11 12.41 18.88 -16.00
C PRO A 11 11.40 18.72 -14.85
N GLY A 12 10.73 19.81 -14.46
CA GLY A 12 9.69 19.78 -13.40
C GLY A 12 8.62 18.69 -13.58
N PRO A 13 8.11 18.44 -14.81
CA PRO A 13 7.14 17.37 -15.05
C PRO A 13 7.70 15.95 -14.85
N SER A 14 9.02 15.77 -14.91
CA SER A 14 9.70 14.48 -14.78
C SER A 14 10.10 14.16 -13.33
N VAL A 15 9.83 15.07 -12.38
CA VAL A 15 10.10 14.87 -10.94
C VAL A 15 9.48 13.58 -10.38
N PRO A 16 8.28 13.12 -10.79
CA PRO A 16 7.72 11.84 -10.32
C PRO A 16 8.52 10.60 -10.75
N VAL A 17 9.38 10.67 -11.77
CA VAL A 17 10.17 9.52 -12.24
C VAL A 17 11.22 9.09 -11.22
N ILE A 18 11.79 10.06 -10.48
CA ILE A 18 12.82 9.81 -9.47
C ILE A 18 12.32 8.90 -8.33
N PRO A 19 11.20 9.22 -7.65
CA PRO A 19 10.64 8.34 -6.63
C PRO A 19 10.16 7.00 -7.21
N LEU A 20 9.64 6.97 -8.44
CA LEU A 20 9.26 5.71 -9.10
C LEU A 20 10.47 4.81 -9.32
N ALA A 21 11.60 5.33 -9.79
CA ALA A 21 12.84 4.56 -9.93
C ALA A 21 13.35 4.03 -8.57
N PHE A 22 13.25 4.85 -7.52
CA PHE A 22 13.56 4.43 -6.16
C PHE A 22 12.68 3.28 -5.68
N MET A 23 11.37 3.40 -5.91
CA MET A 23 10.39 2.37 -5.60
C MET A 23 10.69 1.06 -6.36
N PHE A 24 11.02 1.13 -7.66
CA PHE A 24 11.42 -0.04 -8.45
C PHE A 24 12.65 -0.77 -7.92
N ILE A 25 13.58 -0.07 -7.27
CA ILE A 25 14.78 -0.67 -6.68
C ILE A 25 14.50 -1.18 -5.26
N LEU A 26 13.76 -0.41 -4.45
CA LEU A 26 13.51 -0.74 -3.05
C LEU A 26 12.48 -1.85 -2.86
N ILE A 27 11.47 -1.96 -3.73
CA ILE A 27 10.45 -3.02 -3.62
C ILE A 27 11.07 -4.42 -3.73
N PRO A 28 11.87 -4.76 -4.77
CA PRO A 28 12.53 -6.06 -4.85
C PRO A 28 13.50 -6.30 -3.69
N LEU A 29 14.18 -5.25 -3.22
CA LEU A 29 15.09 -5.35 -2.07
C LEU A 29 14.31 -5.71 -0.79
N TYR A 30 13.18 -5.05 -0.57
CA TYR A 30 12.29 -5.30 0.54
C TYR A 30 11.69 -6.72 0.46
N ASP A 31 11.18 -7.13 -0.70
CA ASP A 31 10.59 -8.47 -0.91
C ASP A 31 11.61 -9.60 -0.78
N ARG A 32 12.86 -9.36 -1.18
CA ARG A 32 13.90 -10.38 -1.17
C ARG A 32 14.67 -10.46 0.15
N ILE A 33 14.71 -9.39 0.93
CA ILE A 33 15.47 -9.33 2.18
C ILE A 33 14.53 -9.28 3.39
N PHE A 34 13.63 -8.31 3.43
CA PHE A 34 12.79 -8.06 4.59
C PHE A 34 11.68 -9.10 4.75
N VAL A 35 10.99 -9.46 3.65
CA VAL A 35 9.92 -10.48 3.70
C VAL A 35 10.43 -11.85 4.19
N PRO A 36 11.55 -12.43 3.70
CA PRO A 36 12.03 -13.70 4.24
C PRO A 36 12.55 -13.59 5.67
N LEU A 37 13.10 -12.44 6.09
CA LEU A 37 13.45 -12.19 7.50
C LEU A 37 12.22 -12.23 8.41
N VAL A 38 11.16 -11.52 8.02
CA VAL A 38 9.89 -11.52 8.75
C VAL A 38 9.26 -12.91 8.75
N ARG A 39 9.25 -13.62 7.61
CA ARG A 39 8.73 -14.99 7.51
C ARG A 39 9.50 -15.97 8.38
N ARG A 40 10.80 -15.78 8.55
CA ARG A 40 11.65 -16.59 9.44
C ARG A 40 11.35 -16.34 10.92
N PHE A 41 10.90 -15.13 11.27
CA PHE A 41 10.42 -14.80 12.61
C PHE A 41 8.99 -15.27 12.87
N THR A 42 8.09 -15.28 11.87
CA THR A 42 6.68 -15.65 12.05
C THR A 42 6.39 -17.14 11.86
N GLY A 43 7.19 -17.90 11.11
CA GLY A 43 7.15 -19.37 11.07
C GLY A 43 5.97 -20.03 10.33
N ILE A 44 5.18 -19.29 9.54
CA ILE A 44 3.96 -19.79 8.85
C ILE A 44 4.23 -19.99 7.34
N PRO A 45 3.75 -21.07 6.68
CA PRO A 45 3.99 -21.33 5.25
C PRO A 45 3.34 -20.31 4.31
N THR A 46 2.23 -19.68 4.69
CA THR A 46 1.64 -18.47 4.06
C THR A 46 2.10 -17.15 4.70
N GLY A 47 2.91 -17.22 5.77
CA GLY A 47 3.61 -16.09 6.41
C GLY A 47 2.79 -15.27 7.41
N ILE A 48 1.69 -14.65 6.95
CA ILE A 48 0.89 -13.63 7.66
C ILE A 48 -0.59 -13.79 7.22
N THR A 49 -1.58 -13.53 8.08
CA THR A 49 -2.99 -13.58 7.64
C THR A 49 -3.31 -12.42 6.68
N HIS A 50 -4.26 -12.58 5.75
CA HIS A 50 -4.60 -11.50 4.80
C HIS A 50 -4.95 -10.17 5.49
N LEU A 51 -5.64 -10.23 6.64
CA LEU A 51 -5.93 -9.05 7.45
C LEU A 51 -4.65 -8.46 8.08
N GLN A 52 -3.75 -9.27 8.61
CA GLN A 52 -2.48 -8.75 9.12
C GLN A 52 -1.64 -8.09 8.01
N ARG A 53 -1.67 -8.63 6.78
CA ARG A 53 -0.99 -8.07 5.61
C ARG A 53 -1.52 -6.67 5.27
N ILE A 54 -2.85 -6.52 5.22
CA ILE A 54 -3.50 -5.22 5.03
C ILE A 54 -3.14 -4.25 6.17
N GLY A 55 -3.18 -4.73 7.43
CA GLY A 55 -2.84 -3.93 8.61
C GLY A 55 -1.41 -3.38 8.58
N VAL A 56 -0.43 -4.19 8.17
CA VAL A 56 0.97 -3.74 7.99
C VAL A 56 1.05 -2.64 6.95
N GLY A 57 0.36 -2.79 5.81
CA GLY A 57 0.31 -1.76 4.78
C GLY A 57 -0.30 -0.45 5.28
N LEU A 58 -1.37 -0.50 6.09
CA LEU A 58 -1.99 0.69 6.69
C LEU A 58 -1.07 1.39 7.69
N VAL A 59 -0.32 0.64 8.51
CA VAL A 59 0.70 1.19 9.41
C VAL A 59 1.81 1.87 8.62
N LEU A 60 2.33 1.22 7.58
CA LEU A 60 3.38 1.78 6.73
C LEU A 60 2.90 3.04 5.99
N SER A 61 1.63 3.09 5.58
CA SER A 61 1.02 4.27 4.97
C SER A 61 0.99 5.45 5.95
N ALA A 62 0.59 5.22 7.20
CA ALA A 62 0.62 6.25 8.25
C ALA A 62 2.05 6.76 8.52
N ILE A 63 3.03 5.85 8.59
CA ILE A 63 4.46 6.21 8.73
C ILE A 63 4.91 7.04 7.53
N SER A 64 4.56 6.64 6.31
CA SER A 64 4.90 7.37 5.10
C SER A 64 4.37 8.81 5.11
N MET A 65 3.13 9.01 5.54
CA MET A 65 2.54 10.35 5.64
C MET A 65 3.19 11.19 6.74
N ALA A 66 3.57 10.58 7.86
CA ALA A 66 4.34 11.26 8.92
C ALA A 66 5.73 11.70 8.42
N VAL A 67 6.44 10.82 7.71
CA VAL A 67 7.73 11.13 7.08
C VAL A 67 7.57 12.27 6.06
N ALA A 68 6.50 12.25 5.26
CA ALA A 68 6.20 13.34 4.32
C ALA A 68 5.99 14.69 5.03
N GLY A 69 5.26 14.70 6.16
CA GLY A 69 5.12 15.90 6.99
C GLY A 69 6.45 16.42 7.53
N ILE A 70 7.32 15.52 8.01
CA ILE A 70 8.65 15.89 8.51
C ILE A 70 9.53 16.46 7.39
N VAL A 71 9.58 15.79 6.24
CA VAL A 71 10.37 16.23 5.07
C VAL A 71 9.88 17.59 4.57
N GLU A 72 8.57 17.82 4.55
CA GLU A 72 8.00 19.10 4.15
C GLU A 72 8.26 20.21 5.18
N THR A 73 8.24 19.89 6.47
CA THR A 73 8.66 20.81 7.54
C THR A 73 10.11 21.24 7.34
N HIS A 74 11.00 20.27 7.10
CA HIS A 74 12.42 20.52 6.85
C HIS A 74 12.64 21.34 5.57
N ARG A 75 11.94 21.00 4.48
CA ARG A 75 11.96 21.78 3.22
C ARG A 75 11.58 23.23 3.46
N LYS A 76 10.55 23.48 4.27
CA LYS A 76 10.12 24.83 4.62
C LYS A 76 11.12 25.57 5.49
N SER A 77 11.73 24.93 6.48
CA SER A 77 12.78 25.55 7.32
C SER A 77 13.94 26.05 6.45
N VAL A 78 14.42 25.21 5.54
CA VAL A 78 15.49 25.57 4.59
C VAL A 78 15.07 26.72 3.67
N ALA A 79 13.80 26.80 3.28
CA ALA A 79 13.29 27.91 2.47
C ALA A 79 13.28 29.25 3.24
N ILE A 80 12.92 29.22 4.52
CA ILE A 80 12.87 30.39 5.40
C ILE A 80 14.30 30.86 5.74
N GLU A 81 15.18 29.94 6.14
CA GLU A 81 16.57 30.24 6.53
C GLU A 81 17.39 30.86 5.39
N ASN A 82 17.11 30.47 4.16
CA ASN A 82 17.77 31.02 2.97
C ASN A 82 17.05 32.24 2.37
N ASN A 83 16.01 32.79 3.04
CA ASN A 83 15.17 33.88 2.54
C ASN A 83 14.58 33.64 1.13
N MET A 84 14.34 32.38 0.75
CA MET A 84 13.84 31.98 -0.57
C MET A 84 12.34 31.66 -0.56
N VAL A 85 11.58 32.20 0.41
CA VAL A 85 10.14 31.97 0.53
C VAL A 85 9.37 32.48 -0.70
N ASP A 86 9.77 33.65 -1.21
CA ASP A 86 9.18 34.29 -2.40
C ASP A 86 10.06 34.16 -3.65
N SER A 87 11.20 33.47 -3.56
CA SER A 87 12.10 33.27 -4.70
C SER A 87 11.62 32.11 -5.58
N PRO A 88 11.52 32.28 -6.92
CA PRO A 88 11.25 31.18 -7.85
C PRO A 88 12.45 30.23 -8.03
N GLY A 89 13.56 30.50 -7.34
CA GLY A 89 14.80 29.71 -7.41
C GLY A 89 14.66 28.30 -6.81
N PRO A 90 15.47 27.33 -7.28
CA PRO A 90 15.47 26.00 -6.71
C PRO A 90 16.00 26.03 -5.28
N LEU A 91 15.15 25.64 -4.30
CA LEU A 91 15.63 25.39 -2.93
C LEU A 91 16.80 24.39 -2.95
N PRO A 92 17.87 24.60 -2.16
CA PRO A 92 19.03 23.70 -2.03
C PRO A 92 18.65 22.47 -1.21
N LEU A 93 17.62 21.77 -1.67
CA LEU A 93 17.15 20.52 -1.12
C LEU A 93 17.03 19.53 -2.27
N THR A 94 17.75 18.43 -2.17
CA THR A 94 17.77 17.38 -3.17
C THR A 94 16.41 16.69 -3.26
N VAL A 95 15.92 16.44 -4.48
CA VAL A 95 14.68 15.66 -4.74
C VAL A 95 14.76 14.23 -4.16
N PHE A 96 15.96 13.77 -3.80
CA PHE A 96 16.21 12.50 -3.13
C PHE A 96 15.35 12.27 -1.88
N TRP A 97 15.02 13.31 -1.12
CA TRP A 97 14.16 13.21 0.07
C TRP A 97 12.73 12.78 -0.26
N LEU A 98 12.20 13.11 -1.45
CA LEU A 98 10.93 12.57 -1.93
C LEU A 98 11.04 11.06 -2.19
N GLY A 99 12.20 10.59 -2.68
CA GLY A 99 12.41 9.17 -2.97
C GLY A 99 12.15 8.29 -1.74
N PHE A 100 12.58 8.73 -0.56
CA PHE A 100 12.42 7.96 0.68
C PHE A 100 10.96 7.82 1.11
N GLN A 101 10.17 8.90 1.14
CA GLN A 101 8.74 8.83 1.46
C GLN A 101 7.98 7.95 0.44
N TYR A 102 8.28 8.08 -0.85
CA TYR A 102 7.57 7.32 -1.89
C TYR A 102 7.96 5.84 -1.89
N ALA A 103 9.17 5.50 -1.46
CA ALA A 103 9.55 4.11 -1.28
C ALA A 103 8.73 3.44 -0.16
N ILE A 104 8.59 4.11 0.99
CA ILE A 104 7.76 3.59 2.10
C ILE A 104 6.29 3.48 1.64
N PHE A 105 5.77 4.51 0.97
CA PHE A 105 4.42 4.49 0.39
C PHE A 105 4.23 3.33 -0.60
N GLY A 106 5.18 3.09 -1.50
CA GLY A 106 5.08 2.02 -2.49
C GLY A 106 5.05 0.63 -1.86
N VAL A 107 5.84 0.41 -0.80
CA VAL A 107 5.79 -0.83 -0.03
C VAL A 107 4.45 -0.96 0.71
N ALA A 108 3.98 0.13 1.33
CA ALA A 108 2.68 0.17 2.01
C ALA A 108 1.54 -0.22 1.06
N ASP A 109 1.51 0.39 -0.13
CA ASP A 109 0.50 0.18 -1.16
C ASP A 109 0.51 -1.26 -1.68
N MET A 110 1.70 -1.84 -1.88
CA MET A 110 1.85 -3.25 -2.25
C MET A 110 1.23 -4.17 -1.19
N PHE A 111 1.48 -3.94 0.10
CA PHE A 111 0.90 -4.76 1.16
C PHE A 111 -0.61 -4.63 1.24
N THR A 112 -1.14 -3.41 1.18
CA THR A 112 -2.58 -3.16 1.25
C THR A 112 -3.30 -3.72 0.04
N LEU A 113 -2.82 -3.46 -1.18
CA LEU A 113 -3.50 -3.87 -2.40
C LEU A 113 -3.47 -5.38 -2.59
N VAL A 114 -2.32 -6.01 -2.38
CA VAL A 114 -2.22 -7.47 -2.53
C VAL A 114 -3.04 -8.15 -1.42
N GLY A 115 -2.95 -7.68 -0.18
CA GLY A 115 -3.75 -8.23 0.92
C GLY A 115 -5.25 -8.07 0.71
N LEU A 116 -5.70 -6.93 0.18
CA LEU A 116 -7.11 -6.68 -0.13
C LEU A 116 -7.62 -7.60 -1.25
N LEU A 117 -6.83 -7.73 -2.32
CA LEU A 117 -7.17 -8.56 -3.48
C LEU A 117 -7.25 -10.04 -3.09
N GLU A 118 -6.26 -10.55 -2.36
CA GLU A 118 -6.22 -11.94 -1.87
C GLU A 118 -7.39 -12.20 -0.91
N PHE A 119 -7.65 -11.28 0.03
CA PHE A 119 -8.77 -11.39 0.96
C PHE A 119 -10.12 -11.51 0.23
N PHE A 120 -10.42 -10.59 -0.69
CA PHE A 120 -11.69 -10.61 -1.41
C PHE A 120 -11.79 -11.80 -2.37
N TYR A 121 -10.67 -12.22 -2.96
CA TYR A 121 -10.65 -13.36 -3.87
C TYR A 121 -10.88 -14.69 -3.13
N GLU A 122 -10.30 -14.87 -1.94
CA GLU A 122 -10.46 -16.08 -1.14
C GLU A 122 -11.81 -16.17 -0.43
N GLU A 123 -12.35 -15.04 0.04
CA GLU A 123 -13.64 -15.02 0.74
C GLU A 123 -14.83 -15.10 -0.24
N SER A 124 -14.61 -14.76 -1.52
CA SER A 124 -15.61 -14.89 -2.57
C SER A 124 -15.90 -16.36 -2.92
N SER A 125 -17.18 -16.67 -3.14
CA SER A 125 -17.60 -17.99 -3.65
C SER A 125 -17.01 -18.26 -5.04
N SER A 126 -16.90 -19.53 -5.44
CA SER A 126 -16.21 -19.94 -6.68
C SER A 126 -16.72 -19.25 -7.96
N GLY A 127 -18.00 -18.87 -8.01
CA GLY A 127 -18.61 -18.15 -9.13
C GLY A 127 -18.52 -16.61 -9.04
N MET A 128 -18.11 -16.04 -7.90
CA MET A 128 -18.13 -14.58 -7.65
C MET A 128 -16.73 -13.97 -7.52
N LYS A 129 -15.67 -14.72 -7.82
CA LYS A 129 -14.29 -14.24 -7.70
C LYS A 129 -14.00 -12.96 -8.49
N SER A 130 -14.59 -12.82 -9.68
CA SER A 130 -14.49 -11.60 -10.49
C SER A 130 -15.16 -10.38 -9.81
N LEU A 131 -16.18 -10.61 -8.98
CA LEU A 131 -16.83 -9.55 -8.22
C LEU A 131 -15.93 -9.10 -7.06
N GLY A 132 -15.23 -10.02 -6.39
CA GLY A 132 -14.25 -9.70 -5.35
C GLY A 132 -13.12 -8.79 -5.86
N THR A 133 -12.61 -9.07 -7.06
CA THR A 133 -11.62 -8.19 -7.70
C THR A 133 -12.20 -6.84 -8.10
N ALA A 134 -13.44 -6.81 -8.61
CA ALA A 134 -14.10 -5.55 -8.99
C ALA A 134 -14.33 -4.63 -7.77
N ILE A 135 -14.74 -5.20 -6.63
CA ILE A 135 -14.92 -4.45 -5.37
C ILE A 135 -13.62 -3.79 -4.91
N SER A 136 -12.47 -4.46 -5.10
CA SER A 136 -11.15 -3.91 -4.77
C SER A 136 -10.87 -2.63 -5.59
N TRP A 137 -11.12 -2.66 -6.89
CA TRP A 137 -10.95 -1.50 -7.78
C TRP A 137 -11.94 -0.38 -7.47
N CYS A 138 -13.21 -0.72 -7.16
CA CYS A 138 -14.21 0.26 -6.74
C CYS A 138 -13.80 0.97 -5.44
N SER A 139 -13.25 0.25 -4.47
CA SER A 139 -12.73 0.84 -3.24
C SER A 139 -11.59 1.82 -3.51
N LEU A 140 -10.70 1.49 -4.45
CA LEU A 140 -9.60 2.34 -4.89
C LEU A 140 -10.11 3.63 -5.56
N ALA A 141 -11.10 3.51 -6.45
CA ALA A 141 -11.76 4.65 -7.08
C ALA A 141 -12.43 5.57 -6.06
N PHE A 142 -13.13 4.99 -5.08
CA PHE A 142 -13.74 5.75 -3.98
C PHE A 142 -12.69 6.51 -3.16
N GLY A 143 -11.52 5.91 -2.94
CA GLY A 143 -10.37 6.57 -2.32
C GLY A 143 -9.92 7.82 -3.08
N TYR A 144 -9.78 7.74 -4.40
CA TYR A 144 -9.41 8.89 -5.23
C TYR A 144 -10.45 10.02 -5.20
N TYR A 145 -11.74 9.69 -5.29
CA TYR A 145 -12.79 10.70 -5.16
C TYR A 145 -12.79 11.35 -3.78
N THR A 146 -12.62 10.55 -2.73
CA THR A 146 -12.53 11.04 -1.35
C THR A 146 -11.33 11.98 -1.19
N SER A 147 -10.18 11.67 -1.81
CA SER A 147 -9.01 12.55 -1.81
C SER A 147 -9.33 13.94 -2.37
N SER A 148 -10.06 14.01 -3.49
CA SER A 148 -10.47 15.30 -4.07
C SER A 148 -11.39 16.09 -3.13
N VAL A 149 -12.36 15.42 -2.49
CA VAL A 149 -13.27 16.03 -1.51
C VAL A 149 -12.49 16.55 -0.29
N VAL A 150 -11.54 15.77 0.22
CA VAL A 150 -10.69 16.19 1.36
C VAL A 150 -9.90 17.45 1.00
N VAL A 151 -9.31 17.53 -0.20
CA VAL A 151 -8.60 18.73 -0.66
C VAL A 151 -9.52 19.93 -0.73
N GLU A 152 -10.73 19.77 -1.28
CA GLU A 152 -11.71 20.85 -1.38
C GLU A 152 -12.16 21.35 0.01
N VAL A 153 -12.51 20.44 0.91
CA VAL A 153 -12.92 20.76 2.29
C VAL A 153 -11.79 21.46 3.03
N VAL A 154 -10.56 20.94 2.94
CA VAL A 154 -9.40 21.57 3.56
C VAL A 154 -9.21 22.99 3.01
N ASN A 155 -9.27 23.18 1.69
CA ASN A 155 -9.12 24.52 1.10
C ASN A 155 -10.19 25.50 1.59
N LYS A 156 -11.44 25.04 1.74
CA LYS A 156 -12.55 25.86 2.22
C LYS A 156 -12.44 26.21 3.70
N VAL A 157 -12.10 25.24 4.57
CA VAL A 157 -12.02 25.45 6.02
C VAL A 157 -10.77 26.25 6.41
N SER A 158 -9.68 26.04 5.69
CA SER A 158 -8.38 26.61 6.02
C SER A 158 -8.12 28.00 5.43
N ASN A 159 -9.08 28.56 4.68
CA ASN A 159 -8.90 29.76 3.87
C ASN A 159 -7.67 29.67 2.95
N GLY A 160 -7.47 28.50 2.33
CA GLY A 160 -6.47 28.31 1.27
C GLY A 160 -5.11 27.74 1.71
N TRP A 161 -5.07 26.61 2.42
CA TRP A 161 -3.82 25.87 2.66
C TRP A 161 -3.13 25.34 1.38
N LEU A 162 -3.90 25.06 0.32
CA LEU A 162 -3.43 24.52 -0.97
C LEU A 162 -3.94 25.35 -2.16
N ALA A 163 -4.44 26.57 -1.91
CA ALA A 163 -5.12 27.38 -2.91
C ALA A 163 -4.20 28.39 -3.60
N SER A 164 -3.00 28.65 -3.07
CA SER A 164 -2.09 29.61 -3.67
C SER A 164 -1.16 28.94 -4.67
N ASN A 165 -0.83 29.62 -5.76
CA ASN A 165 0.15 29.11 -6.74
C ASN A 165 1.60 29.12 -6.18
N ASN A 166 1.78 29.40 -4.88
CA ASN A 166 3.06 29.43 -4.20
C ASN A 166 3.12 28.35 -3.11
N LEU A 167 3.66 27.20 -3.49
CA LEU A 167 3.90 26.04 -2.62
C LEU A 167 4.75 26.35 -1.37
N ASN A 168 5.50 27.47 -1.35
CA ASN A 168 6.28 27.87 -0.18
C ASN A 168 5.41 28.58 0.87
N ARG A 169 4.39 29.33 0.44
CA ARG A 169 3.40 29.95 1.35
C ARG A 169 2.35 28.94 1.82
N ASP A 170 1.97 28.01 0.95
CA ASP A 170 0.99 26.98 1.23
C ASP A 170 1.38 26.10 2.41
N LYS A 171 0.40 25.75 3.24
CA LYS A 171 0.60 25.01 4.49
C LYS A 171 0.58 23.49 4.25
N LEU A 172 1.30 23.03 3.22
CA LEU A 172 1.36 21.63 2.79
C LEU A 172 1.77 20.66 3.91
N ASN A 173 2.65 21.10 4.81
CA ASN A 173 3.01 20.34 6.01
C ASN A 173 1.77 19.95 6.85
N TYR A 174 0.87 20.90 7.13
CA TYR A 174 -0.34 20.63 7.90
C TYR A 174 -1.30 19.70 7.17
N PHE A 175 -1.31 19.74 5.84
CA PHE A 175 -2.06 18.80 5.03
C PHE A 175 -1.49 17.37 5.16
N TYR A 176 -0.16 17.19 5.13
CA TYR A 176 0.44 15.88 5.38
C TYR A 176 0.20 15.36 6.79
N TRP A 177 0.25 16.22 7.82
CA TRP A 177 -0.14 15.84 9.18
C TRP A 177 -1.62 15.46 9.29
N LEU A 178 -2.51 16.17 8.59
CA LEU A 178 -3.92 15.79 8.51
C LEU A 178 -4.09 14.42 7.86
N LEU A 179 -3.39 14.14 6.76
CA LEU A 179 -3.41 12.83 6.11
C LEU A 179 -2.81 11.73 6.99
N ALA A 180 -1.77 12.02 7.76
CA ALA A 180 -1.21 11.09 8.74
C ALA A 180 -2.23 10.77 9.85
N GLY A 181 -2.91 11.78 10.38
CA GLY A 181 -4.00 11.60 11.35
C GLY A 181 -5.17 10.80 10.78
N LEU A 182 -5.60 11.10 9.55
CA LEU A 182 -6.66 10.36 8.86
C LEU A 182 -6.26 8.89 8.62
N SER A 183 -4.99 8.65 8.26
CA SER A 183 -4.45 7.30 8.10
C SER A 183 -4.45 6.52 9.42
N LEU A 184 -4.15 7.19 10.54
CA LEU A 184 -4.20 6.58 11.87
C LEU A 184 -5.63 6.26 12.31
N VAL A 185 -6.59 7.15 12.04
CA VAL A 185 -8.02 6.89 12.28
C VAL A 185 -8.48 5.70 11.43
N ASN A 186 -8.10 5.66 10.15
CA ASN A 186 -8.40 4.54 9.26
C ASN A 186 -7.81 3.22 9.79
N LEU A 187 -6.58 3.23 10.28
CA LEU A 187 -5.97 2.08 10.95
C LEU A 187 -6.77 1.67 12.20
N GLY A 188 -7.21 2.62 13.02
CA GLY A 188 -8.03 2.34 14.21
C GLY A 188 -9.36 1.68 13.87
N VAL A 189 -10.08 2.22 12.89
CA VAL A 189 -11.33 1.64 12.37
C VAL A 189 -11.09 0.24 11.81
N TYR A 190 -10.01 0.07 11.04
CA TYR A 190 -9.61 -1.21 10.50
C TYR A 190 -9.36 -2.25 11.59
N LEU A 191 -8.60 -1.90 12.64
CA LEU A 191 -8.31 -2.79 13.75
C LEU A 191 -9.59 -3.20 14.52
N MET A 192 -10.53 -2.28 14.72
CA MET A 192 -11.83 -2.61 15.31
C MET A 192 -12.58 -3.63 14.44
N CYS A 193 -12.71 -3.38 13.15
CA CYS A 193 -13.36 -4.30 12.22
C CYS A 193 -12.65 -5.66 12.15
N ALA A 194 -11.32 -5.67 12.09
CA ALA A 194 -10.50 -6.88 12.05
C ALA A 194 -10.64 -7.72 13.32
N SER A 195 -10.75 -7.06 14.50
CA SER A 195 -10.95 -7.74 15.78
C SER A 195 -12.34 -8.41 15.90
N TRP A 196 -13.34 -7.86 15.24
CA TRP A 196 -14.70 -8.42 15.19
C TRP A 196 -14.86 -9.49 14.10
N TYR A 197 -13.98 -9.50 13.10
CA TYR A 197 -14.07 -10.42 11.98
C TYR A 197 -13.59 -11.82 12.36
N LYS A 198 -14.49 -12.81 12.26
CA LYS A 198 -14.14 -14.23 12.41
C LYS A 198 -13.87 -14.84 11.04
N TYR A 199 -12.64 -15.30 10.82
CA TYR A 199 -12.27 -16.06 9.64
C TYR A 199 -13.19 -17.26 9.43
N LYS A 200 -13.59 -17.49 8.17
CA LYS A 200 -14.29 -18.70 7.78
C LYS A 200 -13.35 -19.89 8.02
N LYS A 201 -13.77 -20.86 8.84
CA LYS A 201 -13.03 -22.13 8.98
C LYS A 201 -13.10 -22.85 7.64
N VAL A 202 -12.02 -22.80 6.86
CA VAL A 202 -11.84 -23.73 5.75
C VAL A 202 -11.77 -25.11 6.38
N GLY A 203 -12.87 -25.85 6.28
CA GLY A 203 -12.94 -27.24 6.70
C GLY A 203 -11.83 -27.99 5.99
N MET A 204 -10.84 -28.44 6.75
CA MET A 204 -9.86 -29.39 6.31
C MET A 204 -10.66 -30.62 5.87
N LYS A 205 -10.95 -30.75 4.56
CA LYS A 205 -11.33 -32.02 4.00
C LYS A 205 -10.12 -32.91 4.24
N HIS A 206 -10.18 -33.71 5.30
CA HIS A 206 -9.43 -34.94 5.38
C HIS A 206 -9.70 -35.65 4.06
N ILE A 207 -8.68 -35.65 3.19
CA ILE A 207 -8.62 -36.62 2.11
C ILE A 207 -8.35 -37.92 2.85
N ASP A 208 -9.42 -38.62 3.21
CA ASP A 208 -9.33 -40.01 3.61
C ASP A 208 -8.73 -40.73 2.41
N ALA A 209 -7.45 -41.07 2.53
CA ALA A 209 -6.74 -41.92 1.61
C ALA A 209 -7.52 -43.24 1.54
N GLY A 210 -8.06 -43.54 0.36
CA GLY A 210 -8.91 -44.68 0.12
C GLY A 210 -8.25 -45.99 0.57
N SER A 211 -8.87 -46.64 1.56
CA SER A 211 -8.85 -48.09 1.66
C SER A 211 -9.91 -48.61 0.69
N ASN A 212 -9.55 -48.76 -0.58
CA ASN A 212 -10.29 -49.59 -1.52
C ASN A 212 -9.43 -50.82 -1.83
N GLY A 213 -9.36 -51.71 -0.83
CA GLY A 213 -8.79 -53.04 -0.98
C GLY A 213 -9.85 -53.99 -1.52
N ASP A 214 -9.63 -54.41 -2.76
CA ASP A 214 -9.98 -55.72 -3.32
C ASP A 214 -11.45 -56.16 -3.25
N ASN A 215 -12.17 -55.97 -4.37
CA ASN A 215 -13.32 -56.82 -4.71
C ASN A 215 -13.57 -56.82 -6.22
N THR A 216 -12.57 -57.25 -7.00
CA THR A 216 -12.73 -57.46 -8.45
C THR A 216 -12.05 -58.75 -8.93
N ARG A 217 -12.25 -59.83 -8.17
CA ARG A 217 -11.98 -61.20 -8.58
C ARG A 217 -13.24 -62.05 -8.46
N GLU A 218 -14.23 -61.77 -9.30
CA GLU A 218 -15.26 -62.79 -9.61
C GLU A 218 -15.89 -62.68 -11.00
N GLU A 219 -15.54 -61.66 -11.80
CA GLU A 219 -16.05 -61.52 -13.17
C GLU A 219 -15.05 -62.01 -14.24
N LYS A 220 -14.50 -63.21 -14.05
CA LYS A 220 -13.70 -63.93 -15.06
C LYS A 220 -14.21 -65.35 -15.39
N SER A 221 -15.46 -65.65 -15.06
CA SER A 221 -16.08 -66.95 -15.43
C SER A 221 -16.91 -66.94 -16.71
N HIS A 222 -17.10 -65.79 -17.38
CA HIS A 222 -17.98 -65.70 -18.56
C HIS A 222 -17.41 -64.87 -19.70
N MET A 223 -16.16 -65.11 -20.13
CA MET A 223 -15.77 -64.80 -21.52
C MET A 223 -14.43 -65.46 -21.90
N SER A 224 -14.44 -66.77 -22.05
CA SER A 224 -13.59 -67.44 -23.04
C SER A 224 -14.47 -68.45 -23.75
N ILE A 225 -14.81 -68.15 -25.00
CA ILE A 225 -15.60 -69.00 -25.90
C ILE A 225 -14.60 -69.90 -26.64
N ALA A 226 -14.70 -71.22 -26.44
CA ALA A 226 -14.40 -72.30 -27.40
C ALA A 226 -14.52 -73.65 -26.69
#